data_AF-A0A844WEN7-F1
#
_entry.id   AF-A0A844WEN7-F1
#
_cell.length_a   1.000
_cell.length_b   1.000
_cell.length_c   1.000
_cell.angle_alpha   90.00
_cell.angle_beta   90.00
_cell.angle_gamma   90.00
#
_symmetry.space_group_name_H-M   'P 1'
#
loop_
_entity.id
_entity.type
_entity.pdbx_description
1 polymer ?
#
loop_
_entity_poly.entity_id
_entity_poly.type
_entity_poly.pdbx_seq_one_letter_code
_entity_poly.pdbx_strand_id
1 'polypeptide(L)'
;MRYLSIRREIEGSLPTVAELLRQKGENDALRAMSQADIEIDEVGYDNWNGGTELWTVFLRVPVSVFVWIEDSRNEIAGIISKNLELVTGKDNGYWVSAEISPMRAAPPGRRLPDGKISERTRAAILDEMRARETAWHGALDEIAFLSRIFDLTSLPSYDSRFQNAEQDIWQHCINNFDWSQDWVYSDPRFRLYAADQDTFLKFICEILHPIVRKDDAEQDALARAFNGHLRADGWELVEDAIIDGRPAYVPQRKVHALGGSVQRIKAVAATLNSDTLYEDLRRLERIGDSEPGEAIALAKEIVESCCKLILDDRKVAYPEKAEIPELLKLLRREIKIMPDGIDENAKGANEIRGILTSLGNIAHSLAPLRNAYGKGHGRGRDFKGLQPRHARLAIGAASTFVDFVLDRHLSQVAAETAES
;
A
#
# COMPACT_ATOMS: atom_id res chain seq x y z
N MET A 1 11.83 22.21 -10.59
CA MET A 1 11.35 21.73 -9.28
C MET A 1 10.63 20.42 -9.55
N ARG A 2 11.13 19.29 -9.04
CA ARG A 2 10.44 18.01 -9.23
C ARG A 2 9.19 18.00 -8.34
N TYR A 3 8.04 17.67 -8.93
CA TYR A 3 6.74 17.62 -8.23
C TYR A 3 6.49 16.27 -7.55
N LEU A 4 7.39 15.30 -7.75
CA LEU A 4 7.38 13.96 -7.16
C LEU A 4 8.80 13.65 -6.66
N SER A 5 8.92 12.88 -5.58
CA SER A 5 10.22 12.33 -5.14
C SER A 5 10.71 11.33 -6.20
N ILE A 6 12.02 11.08 -6.26
CA ILE A 6 12.57 10.08 -7.18
C ILE A 6 11.94 8.70 -6.91
N ARG A 7 11.79 8.33 -5.64
CA ARG A 7 11.12 7.09 -5.25
C ARG A 7 9.70 6.99 -5.83
N ARG A 8 8.89 8.04 -5.70
CA ARG A 8 7.51 8.06 -6.19
C ARG A 8 7.41 8.10 -7.71
N GLU A 9 8.39 8.72 -8.36
CA GLU A 9 8.52 8.68 -9.81
C GLU A 9 8.83 7.26 -10.31
N ILE A 10 9.79 6.58 -9.68
CA ILE A 10 10.11 5.17 -9.95
C ILE A 10 8.88 4.29 -9.66
N GLU A 11 8.25 4.44 -8.51
CA GLU A 11 7.07 3.67 -8.12
C GLU A 11 5.90 3.87 -9.11
N GLY A 12 5.63 5.13 -9.49
CA GLY A 12 4.63 5.49 -10.49
C GLY A 12 4.96 4.98 -11.90
N SER A 13 6.22 4.68 -12.19
CA SER A 13 6.66 4.10 -13.48
C SER A 13 6.38 2.60 -13.59
N LEU A 14 6.33 1.87 -12.46
CA LEU A 14 6.23 0.40 -12.45
C LEU A 14 5.04 -0.16 -13.23
N PRO A 15 3.82 0.42 -13.16
CA PRO A 15 2.69 -0.08 -13.94
C PRO A 15 2.90 0.10 -15.45
N THR A 16 3.44 1.24 -15.87
CA THR A 16 3.79 1.51 -17.28
C THR A 16 4.86 0.56 -17.78
N VAL A 17 5.89 0.27 -16.95
CA VAL A 17 6.91 -0.72 -17.27
C VAL A 17 6.28 -2.11 -17.45
N ALA A 18 5.41 -2.54 -16.54
CA ALA A 18 4.72 -3.82 -16.66
C ALA A 18 3.92 -3.91 -17.97
N GLU A 19 3.24 -2.83 -18.37
CA GLU A 19 2.50 -2.79 -19.63
C GLU A 19 3.43 -2.83 -20.85
N LEU A 20 4.55 -2.11 -20.83
CA LEU A 20 5.55 -2.19 -21.89
C LEU A 20 6.11 -3.61 -22.07
N LEU A 21 6.38 -4.31 -20.97
CA LEU A 21 6.86 -5.70 -21.01
C LEU A 21 5.81 -6.63 -21.62
N ARG A 22 4.54 -6.44 -21.27
CA ARG A 22 3.41 -7.19 -21.85
C ARG A 22 3.35 -6.99 -23.37
N GLN A 23 3.37 -5.75 -23.83
CA GLN A 23 3.27 -5.41 -25.25
C GLN A 23 4.50 -5.88 -26.06
N LYS A 24 5.66 -5.97 -25.42
CA LYS A 24 6.90 -6.50 -26.03
C LYS A 24 7.00 -8.03 -25.99
N GLY A 25 6.07 -8.72 -25.33
CA GLY A 25 6.11 -10.18 -25.17
C GLY A 25 7.18 -10.68 -24.18
N GLU A 26 7.68 -9.80 -23.30
CA GLU A 26 8.74 -10.07 -22.33
C GLU A 26 8.17 -10.79 -21.08
N ASN A 27 7.67 -12.01 -21.29
CA ASN A 27 6.87 -12.76 -20.30
C ASN A 27 7.60 -13.02 -18.98
N ASP A 28 8.92 -13.24 -19.03
CA ASP A 28 9.72 -13.61 -17.86
C ASP A 28 9.96 -12.40 -16.96
N ALA A 29 10.25 -11.25 -17.59
CA ALA A 29 10.33 -9.96 -16.92
C ALA A 29 8.98 -9.54 -16.33
N LEU A 30 7.90 -9.70 -17.09
CA LEU A 30 6.55 -9.41 -16.59
C LEU A 30 6.17 -10.32 -15.41
N ARG A 31 6.54 -11.60 -15.45
CA ARG A 31 6.31 -12.56 -14.37
C ARG A 31 7.11 -12.18 -13.12
N ALA A 32 8.39 -11.85 -13.28
CA ALA A 32 9.23 -11.41 -12.17
C ALA A 32 8.66 -10.15 -11.51
N MET A 33 8.26 -9.14 -12.30
CA MET A 33 7.62 -7.92 -11.79
C MET A 33 6.27 -8.19 -11.11
N SER A 34 5.42 -9.01 -11.71
CA SER A 34 4.05 -9.25 -11.22
C SER A 34 4.00 -10.06 -9.93
N GLN A 35 5.02 -10.90 -9.67
CA GLN A 35 5.05 -11.78 -8.50
C GLN A 35 6.03 -11.31 -7.42
N ALA A 36 6.76 -10.23 -7.65
CA ALA A 36 7.70 -9.69 -6.67
C ALA A 36 7.00 -8.89 -5.57
N ASP A 37 7.54 -8.98 -4.35
CA ASP A 37 7.46 -7.87 -3.39
C ASP A 37 8.54 -6.86 -3.78
N ILE A 38 8.12 -5.65 -4.16
CA ILE A 38 9.01 -4.62 -4.70
C ILE A 38 9.46 -3.70 -3.56
N GLU A 39 10.77 -3.54 -3.43
CA GLU A 39 11.41 -2.55 -2.55
C GLU A 39 12.19 -1.57 -3.43
N ILE A 40 12.09 -0.26 -3.16
CA ILE A 40 12.79 0.78 -3.90
C ILE A 40 13.66 1.53 -2.91
N ASP A 41 14.98 1.42 -3.07
CA ASP A 41 15.95 2.05 -2.19
C ASP A 41 16.99 2.82 -3.01
N GLU A 42 17.42 3.97 -2.49
CA GLU A 42 18.64 4.63 -2.95
C GLU A 42 19.85 3.85 -2.39
N VAL A 43 20.68 3.36 -3.29
CA VAL A 43 21.83 2.50 -2.95
C VAL A 43 23.17 3.25 -3.01
N GLY A 44 23.17 4.49 -3.50
CA GLY A 44 24.36 5.32 -3.52
C GLY A 44 24.16 6.64 -4.26
N TYR A 45 25.24 7.40 -4.32
CA TYR A 45 25.31 8.70 -4.97
C TYR A 45 26.65 8.80 -5.70
N ASP A 46 26.60 9.03 -7.01
CA ASP A 46 27.78 9.35 -7.81
C ASP A 46 27.96 10.87 -7.85
N ASN A 47 29.15 11.37 -7.50
CA ASN A 47 29.46 12.80 -7.45
C ASN A 47 30.05 13.35 -8.76
N TRP A 48 30.10 12.56 -9.84
CA TRP A 48 30.51 13.02 -11.16
C TRP A 48 29.38 13.74 -11.92
N ASN A 49 29.74 14.73 -12.75
CA ASN A 49 28.84 15.50 -13.64
C ASN A 49 27.60 16.17 -13.00
N GLY A 50 27.71 16.65 -11.76
CA GLY A 50 26.62 17.39 -11.10
C GLY A 50 25.79 16.56 -10.11
N GLY A 51 26.20 15.32 -9.84
CA GLY A 51 25.54 14.45 -8.86
C GLY A 51 24.46 13.59 -9.50
N THR A 52 24.55 12.27 -9.35
CA THR A 52 23.52 11.32 -9.80
C THR A 52 23.24 10.33 -8.68
N GLU A 53 22.01 10.36 -8.16
CA GLU A 53 21.54 9.36 -7.20
C GLU A 53 21.34 8.01 -7.88
N LEU A 54 21.74 6.93 -7.23
CA LEU A 54 21.63 5.57 -7.72
C LEU A 54 20.52 4.86 -6.96
N TRP A 55 19.49 4.44 -7.68
CA TRP A 55 18.31 3.79 -7.14
C TRP A 55 18.20 2.36 -7.67
N THR A 56 17.80 1.45 -6.79
CA THR A 56 17.56 0.04 -7.14
C THR A 56 16.14 -0.36 -6.79
N VAL A 57 15.44 -0.92 -7.78
CA VAL A 57 14.17 -1.62 -7.63
C VAL A 57 14.49 -3.09 -7.34
N PHE A 58 14.40 -3.49 -6.08
CA PHE A 58 14.58 -4.87 -5.66
C PHE A 58 13.28 -5.65 -5.86
N LEU A 59 13.32 -6.62 -6.75
CA LEU A 59 12.25 -7.58 -7.00
C LEU A 59 12.48 -8.84 -6.17
N ARG A 60 11.83 -8.91 -5.00
CA ARG A 60 11.87 -10.11 -4.15
C ARG A 60 10.83 -11.11 -4.66
N VAL A 61 11.25 -12.11 -5.42
CA VAL A 61 10.35 -13.09 -6.05
C VAL A 61 10.23 -14.39 -5.22
N PRO A 62 9.10 -15.10 -5.25
CA PRO A 62 8.97 -16.41 -4.61
C PRO A 62 10.08 -17.35 -5.05
N VAL A 63 10.54 -18.24 -4.16
CA VAL A 63 11.64 -19.20 -4.47
C VAL A 63 11.34 -20.01 -5.73
N SER A 64 10.08 -20.38 -5.96
CA SER A 64 9.66 -21.09 -7.18
C SER A 64 9.87 -20.29 -8.46
N VAL A 65 9.66 -18.97 -8.41
CA VAL A 65 9.93 -18.06 -9.53
C VAL A 65 11.42 -17.85 -9.68
N PHE A 66 12.12 -17.64 -8.56
CA PHE A 66 13.57 -17.41 -8.55
C PHE A 66 14.33 -18.56 -9.23
N VAL A 67 14.04 -19.81 -8.84
CA VAL A 67 14.66 -21.01 -9.43
C VAL A 67 14.33 -21.11 -10.92
N TRP A 68 13.15 -20.65 -11.34
CA TRP A 68 12.73 -20.71 -12.73
C TRP A 68 13.47 -19.71 -13.64
N ILE A 69 13.83 -18.54 -13.12
CA ILE A 69 14.55 -17.48 -13.85
C ILE A 69 16.03 -17.40 -13.51
N GLU A 70 16.57 -18.34 -12.73
CA GLU A 70 17.91 -18.21 -12.11
C GLU A 70 19.00 -17.99 -13.17
N ASP A 71 18.96 -18.77 -14.25
CA ASP A 71 19.96 -18.72 -15.33
C ASP A 71 19.86 -17.44 -16.19
N SER A 72 18.64 -16.90 -16.38
CA SER A 72 18.38 -15.69 -17.18
C SER A 72 18.19 -14.43 -16.33
N ARG A 73 18.44 -14.51 -15.02
CA ARG A 73 18.13 -13.46 -14.04
C ARG A 73 18.71 -12.10 -14.41
N ASN A 74 19.98 -12.07 -14.80
CA ASN A 74 20.66 -10.81 -15.10
C ASN A 74 20.14 -10.19 -16.41
N GLU A 75 19.77 -11.02 -17.38
CA GLU A 75 19.13 -10.57 -18.63
C GLU A 75 17.75 -9.97 -18.33
N ILE A 76 16.93 -10.67 -17.55
CA ILE A 76 15.61 -10.20 -17.13
C ILE A 76 15.71 -8.88 -16.34
N ALA A 77 16.61 -8.81 -15.37
CA ALA A 77 16.87 -7.59 -14.60
C ALA A 77 17.32 -6.44 -15.52
N GLY A 78 18.14 -6.72 -16.53
CA GLY A 78 18.55 -5.75 -17.55
C GLY A 78 17.39 -5.23 -18.40
N ILE A 79 16.49 -6.13 -18.82
CA ILE A 79 15.27 -5.76 -19.55
C ILE A 79 14.39 -4.84 -18.71
N ILE A 80 14.17 -5.17 -17.43
CA ILE A 80 13.38 -4.34 -16.51
C ILE A 80 14.06 -2.99 -16.31
N SER A 81 15.37 -2.96 -16.04
CA SER A 81 16.15 -1.73 -15.85
C SER A 81 16.04 -0.80 -17.07
N LYS A 82 16.15 -1.35 -18.28
CA LYS A 82 16.03 -0.56 -19.52
C LYS A 82 14.64 0.03 -19.71
N ASN A 83 13.58 -0.69 -19.31
CA ASN A 83 12.21 -0.17 -19.39
C ASN A 83 11.93 0.85 -18.28
N LEU A 84 12.47 0.68 -17.07
CA LEU A 84 12.45 1.70 -16.02
C LEU A 84 13.07 3.00 -16.52
N GLU A 85 14.31 2.93 -17.04
CA GLU A 85 15.02 4.09 -17.61
C GLU A 85 14.25 4.74 -18.78
N LEU A 86 13.54 3.94 -19.59
CA LEU A 86 12.71 4.45 -20.69
C LEU A 86 11.51 5.27 -20.18
N VAL A 87 10.88 4.84 -19.08
CA VAL A 87 9.68 5.50 -18.53
C VAL A 87 10.05 6.68 -17.64
N THR A 88 11.10 6.55 -16.83
CA THR A 88 11.57 7.64 -15.98
C THR A 88 12.30 8.71 -16.79
N GLY A 89 13.01 8.34 -17.85
CA GLY A 89 13.77 9.26 -18.70
C GLY A 89 15.23 9.41 -18.25
N LYS A 90 16.14 9.49 -19.23
CA LYS A 90 17.60 9.50 -19.00
C LYS A 90 18.12 10.80 -18.37
N ASP A 91 17.39 11.90 -18.53
CA ASP A 91 17.82 13.23 -18.10
C ASP A 91 17.26 13.64 -16.73
N ASN A 92 16.64 12.70 -16.01
CA ASN A 92 16.00 12.95 -14.72
C ASN A 92 16.99 12.96 -13.56
N GLY A 93 18.31 13.04 -13.79
CA GLY A 93 19.32 13.27 -12.75
C GLY A 93 19.41 12.18 -11.66
N TYR A 94 18.92 10.97 -11.94
CA TYR A 94 19.15 9.77 -11.15
C TYR A 94 19.26 8.57 -12.09
N TRP A 95 19.93 7.52 -11.63
CA TRP A 95 19.99 6.23 -12.33
C TRP A 95 19.13 5.22 -11.60
N VAL A 96 18.34 4.45 -12.34
CA VAL A 96 17.50 3.39 -11.79
C VAL A 96 17.87 2.05 -12.41
N SER A 97 18.03 1.05 -11.56
CA SER A 97 18.28 -0.34 -11.96
C SER A 97 17.34 -1.30 -11.26
N ALA A 98 17.21 -2.52 -11.77
CA ALA A 98 16.44 -3.58 -11.17
C ALA A 98 17.35 -4.71 -10.69
N GLU A 99 17.08 -5.24 -9.50
CA GLU A 99 17.76 -6.43 -8.98
C GLU A 99 16.74 -7.49 -8.57
N ILE A 100 16.94 -8.73 -9.03
CA ILE A 100 16.06 -9.84 -8.71
C ILE A 100 16.71 -10.73 -7.66
N SER A 101 15.97 -11.03 -6.60
CA SER A 101 16.44 -11.87 -5.50
C SER A 101 15.30 -12.70 -4.91
N PRO A 102 15.59 -13.83 -4.26
CA PRO A 102 14.53 -14.63 -3.67
C PRO A 102 13.95 -13.93 -2.44
N MET A 103 12.63 -14.04 -2.25
CA MET A 103 12.01 -13.68 -0.99
C MET A 103 12.64 -14.49 0.14
N ARG A 104 13.05 -13.82 1.20
CA ARG A 104 13.54 -14.49 2.41
C ARG A 104 12.37 -15.27 3.01
N ALA A 105 12.49 -16.60 3.02
CA ALA A 105 11.49 -17.45 3.66
C ALA A 105 11.32 -17.01 5.12
N ALA A 106 10.09 -16.68 5.52
CA ALA A 106 9.80 -16.46 6.93
C ALA A 106 10.09 -17.76 7.69
N PRO A 107 10.67 -17.70 8.90
CA PRO A 107 10.86 -18.88 9.72
C PRO A 107 9.53 -19.64 9.86
N PRO A 108 9.52 -20.98 9.71
CA PRO A 108 8.30 -21.76 9.87
C PRO A 108 7.67 -21.46 11.25
N GLY A 109 6.39 -21.07 11.25
CA GLY A 109 5.65 -20.70 12.46
C GLY A 109 5.49 -19.20 12.71
N ARG A 110 6.08 -18.31 11.90
CA ARG A 110 5.75 -16.87 11.98
C ARG A 110 4.29 -16.67 11.55
N ARG A 111 3.43 -16.23 12.49
CA ARG A 111 2.06 -15.83 12.17
C ARG A 111 2.12 -14.73 11.12
N LEU A 112 1.27 -14.81 10.08
CA LEU A 112 1.00 -13.66 9.22
C LEU A 112 0.69 -12.46 10.12
N PRO A 113 1.30 -11.29 9.90
CA PRO A 113 1.00 -10.13 10.71
C PRO A 113 -0.51 -9.94 10.75
N ASP A 114 -1.08 -9.97 11.96
CA ASP A 114 -2.45 -9.45 12.17
C ASP A 114 -2.45 -7.92 12.11
N GLY A 115 -1.23 -7.37 11.99
CA GLY A 115 -0.76 -6.00 11.99
C GLY A 115 -1.50 -5.11 12.94
N LYS A 116 -1.60 -5.62 14.15
CA LYS A 116 -1.42 -4.79 15.31
C LYS A 116 0.05 -4.43 15.40
N ILE A 117 0.37 -3.15 15.54
CA ILE A 117 1.72 -2.74 15.93
C ILE A 117 1.96 -3.20 17.37
N SER A 118 2.96 -4.05 17.56
CA SER A 118 3.33 -4.62 18.85
C SER A 118 4.05 -3.59 19.73
N GLU A 119 3.98 -3.76 21.05
CA GLU A 119 4.77 -2.94 21.99
C GLU A 119 6.27 -3.04 21.69
N ARG A 120 6.74 -4.20 21.22
CA ARG A 120 8.13 -4.40 20.79
C ARG A 120 8.49 -3.51 19.60
N THR A 121 7.61 -3.38 18.61
CA THR A 121 7.85 -2.51 17.43
C THR A 121 7.82 -1.05 17.83
N ARG A 122 6.88 -0.64 18.71
CA ARG A 122 6.87 0.73 19.26
C ARG A 122 8.17 1.02 20.00
N ALA A 123 8.60 0.11 20.88
CA ALA A 123 9.84 0.25 21.62
C ALA A 123 11.06 0.35 20.70
N ALA A 124 11.17 -0.54 19.70
CA ALA A 124 12.28 -0.51 18.76
C ALA A 124 12.39 0.83 18.01
N ILE A 125 11.27 1.41 17.58
CA ILE A 125 11.25 2.70 16.90
C ILE A 125 11.65 3.86 17.84
N LEU A 126 11.12 3.89 19.06
CA LEU A 126 11.47 4.93 20.04
C LEU A 126 12.92 4.82 20.52
N ASP A 127 13.42 3.59 20.69
CA ASP A 127 14.80 3.32 21.08
C ASP A 127 15.77 3.62 19.92
N GLU A 128 15.38 3.42 18.65
CA GLU A 128 16.14 3.86 17.48
C GLU A 128 16.29 5.39 17.46
N MET A 129 15.21 6.14 17.73
CA MET A 129 15.27 7.60 17.87
C MET A 129 16.22 8.04 18.99
N ARG A 130 16.17 7.35 20.14
CA ARG A 130 17.09 7.61 21.27
C ARG A 130 18.54 7.31 20.89
N ALA A 131 18.80 6.19 20.23
CA ALA A 131 20.15 5.78 19.83
C ALA A 131 20.77 6.74 18.80
N ARG A 132 19.94 7.37 17.95
CA ARG A 132 20.34 8.40 16.99
C ARG A 132 20.46 9.80 17.60
N GLU A 133 20.04 9.99 18.85
CA GLU A 133 19.93 11.30 19.51
C GLU A 133 19.07 12.30 18.71
N THR A 134 18.12 11.80 17.91
CA THR A 134 17.28 12.62 17.04
C THR A 134 16.17 13.30 17.86
N ALA A 135 16.08 14.64 17.76
CA ALA A 135 14.97 15.40 18.32
C ALA A 135 13.67 15.09 17.58
N TRP A 136 12.68 14.50 18.25
CA TRP A 136 11.39 14.11 17.66
C TRP A 136 10.58 15.32 17.15
N HIS A 137 10.69 16.48 17.81
CA HIS A 137 10.00 17.72 17.41
C HIS A 137 10.70 18.47 16.25
N GLY A 138 11.91 18.04 15.86
CA GLY A 138 12.65 18.61 14.73
C GLY A 138 12.76 20.13 14.80
N ALA A 139 12.27 20.80 13.75
CA ALA A 139 12.30 22.26 13.60
C ALA A 139 11.16 23.00 14.35
N LEU A 140 10.22 22.27 14.96
CA LEU A 140 9.20 22.84 15.84
C LEU A 140 9.69 22.82 17.30
N ASP A 141 9.00 23.53 18.18
CA ASP A 141 9.08 23.27 19.62
C ASP A 141 8.15 22.11 20.03
N GLU A 142 8.33 21.62 21.25
CA GLU A 142 7.62 20.46 21.80
C GLU A 142 6.10 20.66 21.82
N ILE A 143 5.62 21.87 22.09
CA ILE A 143 4.18 22.18 22.14
C ILE A 143 3.62 22.21 20.72
N ALA A 144 4.29 22.92 19.81
CA ALA A 144 3.90 23.03 18.42
C ALA A 144 3.85 21.65 17.73
N PHE A 145 4.77 20.73 18.08
CA PHE A 145 4.71 19.36 17.62
C PHE A 145 3.56 18.58 18.28
N LEU A 146 3.51 18.53 19.62
CA LEU A 146 2.57 17.65 20.33
C LEU A 146 1.10 18.05 20.13
N SER A 147 0.83 19.35 19.96
CA SER A 147 -0.52 19.88 19.68
C SER A 147 -1.10 19.40 18.35
N ARG A 148 -0.26 18.88 17.43
CA ARG A 148 -0.71 18.27 16.18
C ARG A 148 -1.34 16.89 16.40
N ILE A 149 -1.02 16.25 17.53
CA ILE A 149 -1.41 14.88 17.86
C ILE A 149 -2.42 14.88 19.00
N PHE A 150 -2.18 15.68 20.05
CA PHE A 150 -2.90 15.68 21.31
C PHE A 150 -3.50 17.05 21.62
N ASP A 151 -4.66 17.09 22.26
CA ASP A 151 -5.18 18.31 22.88
C ASP A 151 -4.50 18.53 24.24
N LEU A 152 -3.37 19.24 24.23
CA LEU A 152 -2.56 19.50 25.42
C LEU A 152 -3.29 20.32 26.49
N THR A 153 -4.31 21.11 26.10
CA THR A 153 -5.09 21.91 27.04
C THR A 153 -6.06 21.06 27.86
N SER A 154 -6.46 19.90 27.32
CA SER A 154 -7.32 18.92 28.00
C SER A 154 -6.56 17.94 28.90
N LEU A 155 -5.24 17.79 28.70
CA LEU A 155 -4.40 16.88 29.46
C LEU A 155 -3.96 17.51 30.80
N PRO A 156 -3.87 16.72 31.88
CA PRO A 156 -3.47 17.24 33.18
C PRO A 156 -1.99 17.65 33.18
N SER A 157 -1.66 18.65 33.99
CA SER A 157 -0.27 18.94 34.38
C SER A 157 0.18 17.92 35.44
N TYR A 158 1.46 17.55 35.42
CA TYR A 158 2.08 16.82 36.55
C TYR A 158 2.83 17.73 37.52
N ASP A 159 2.92 19.01 37.19
CA ASP A 159 3.27 20.06 38.13
C ASP A 159 2.01 20.80 38.59
N SER A 160 1.72 20.69 39.88
CA SER A 160 0.57 21.33 40.54
C SER A 160 0.49 22.85 40.37
N ARG A 161 1.59 23.51 39.94
CA ARG A 161 1.63 24.96 39.67
C ARG A 161 0.94 25.33 38.35
N PHE A 162 0.77 24.39 37.44
CA PHE A 162 0.22 24.61 36.10
C PHE A 162 -1.11 23.89 35.91
N GLN A 163 -1.97 24.45 35.06
CA GLN A 163 -3.35 23.96 34.91
C GLN A 163 -3.45 22.74 34.00
N ASN A 164 -2.60 22.65 32.98
CA ASN A 164 -2.66 21.64 31.94
C ASN A 164 -1.26 21.27 31.43
N ALA A 165 -1.20 20.23 30.59
CA ALA A 165 0.06 19.74 30.04
C ALA A 165 0.77 20.80 29.17
N GLU A 166 0.04 21.66 28.45
CA GLU A 166 0.65 22.72 27.63
C GLU A 166 1.51 23.67 28.45
N GLN A 167 0.98 24.20 29.55
CA GLN A 167 1.70 25.11 30.45
C GLN A 167 2.89 24.42 31.15
N ASP A 168 2.70 23.16 31.54
CA ASP A 168 3.72 22.31 32.17
C ASP A 168 4.92 22.09 31.24
N ILE A 169 4.64 21.65 30.00
CA ILE A 169 5.65 21.42 28.95
C ILE A 169 6.31 22.74 28.58
N TRP A 170 5.56 23.84 28.46
CA TRP A 170 6.13 25.15 28.17
C TRP A 170 7.16 25.56 29.22
N GLN A 171 6.80 25.44 30.50
CA GLN A 171 7.67 25.84 31.59
C GLN A 171 8.96 25.03 31.57
N HIS A 172 8.87 23.72 31.43
CA HIS A 172 9.98 22.82 31.63
C HIS A 172 10.85 22.64 30.38
N CYS A 173 10.25 22.48 29.21
CA CYS A 173 10.98 22.25 27.96
C CYS A 173 11.44 23.54 27.29
N ILE A 174 10.64 24.62 27.34
CA ILE A 174 10.89 25.85 26.57
C ILE A 174 11.46 26.98 27.43
N ASN A 175 10.94 27.20 28.63
CA ASN A 175 11.42 28.28 29.50
C ASN A 175 12.64 27.88 30.35
N ASN A 176 12.66 26.65 30.87
CA ASN A 176 13.71 26.18 31.80
C ASN A 176 14.75 25.26 31.15
N PHE A 177 14.38 24.49 30.12
CA PHE A 177 15.20 23.44 29.51
C PHE A 177 15.68 22.37 30.52
N ASP A 178 14.82 21.95 31.44
CA ASP A 178 15.17 21.06 32.56
C ASP A 178 14.65 19.61 32.42
N TRP A 179 14.02 19.27 31.30
CA TRP A 179 13.62 17.89 30.94
C TRP A 179 14.56 17.26 29.91
N SER A 180 14.70 15.93 29.93
CA SER A 180 15.53 15.20 28.95
C SER A 180 14.91 15.26 27.56
N GLN A 181 15.70 15.28 26.49
CA GLN A 181 15.20 15.36 25.10
C GLN A 181 14.17 14.25 24.74
N ASP A 182 14.28 13.09 25.39
CA ASP A 182 13.44 11.91 25.18
C ASP A 182 12.30 11.76 26.20
N TRP A 183 12.04 12.79 27.04
CA TRP A 183 11.06 12.75 28.14
C TRP A 183 9.69 12.22 27.68
N VAL A 184 9.28 12.62 26.48
CA VAL A 184 7.97 12.28 25.89
C VAL A 184 7.76 10.78 25.72
N TYR A 185 8.83 10.00 25.51
CA TYR A 185 8.73 8.56 25.30
C TYR A 185 8.20 7.83 26.54
N SER A 186 8.53 8.34 27.73
CA SER A 186 8.15 7.74 29.00
C SER A 186 7.01 8.48 29.71
N ASP A 187 6.55 9.60 29.16
CA ASP A 187 5.53 10.44 29.81
C ASP A 187 4.17 9.72 29.86
N PRO A 188 3.59 9.55 31.06
CA PRO A 188 2.31 8.86 31.24
C PRO A 188 1.08 9.52 30.58
N ARG A 189 1.18 10.78 30.13
CA ARG A 189 0.10 11.46 29.38
C ARG A 189 -0.01 10.94 27.96
N PHE A 190 1.12 10.65 27.31
CA PHE A 190 1.18 10.21 25.90
C PHE A 190 1.32 8.70 25.75
N ARG A 191 1.96 8.04 26.74
CA ARG A 191 2.12 6.58 26.82
C ARG A 191 2.64 5.95 25.54
N LEU A 192 3.62 6.55 24.86
CA LEU A 192 4.02 6.16 23.49
C LEU A 192 4.40 4.68 23.33
N TYR A 193 5.02 4.05 24.33
CA TYR A 193 5.28 2.59 24.32
C TYR A 193 4.00 1.73 24.30
N ALA A 194 2.91 2.22 24.88
CA ALA A 194 1.62 1.56 25.01
C ALA A 194 0.48 2.31 24.28
N ALA A 195 0.82 3.25 23.40
CA ALA A 195 -0.16 4.05 22.68
C ALA A 195 -1.02 3.15 21.78
N ASP A 196 -2.26 3.56 21.55
CA ASP A 196 -3.04 2.92 20.51
C ASP A 196 -2.34 3.10 19.15
N GLN A 197 -2.69 2.22 18.21
CA GLN A 197 -1.99 2.15 16.94
C GLN A 197 -2.09 3.43 16.12
N ASP A 198 -3.25 4.09 16.12
CA ASP A 198 -3.51 5.26 15.28
C ASP A 198 -2.73 6.46 15.83
N THR A 199 -2.74 6.65 17.16
CA THR A 199 -1.92 7.65 17.83
C THR A 199 -0.43 7.43 17.57
N PHE A 200 0.06 6.18 17.67
CA PHE A 200 1.47 5.88 17.46
C PHE A 200 1.90 6.10 15.99
N LEU A 201 1.10 5.64 15.03
CA LEU A 201 1.36 5.88 13.61
C LEU A 201 1.33 7.36 13.27
N LYS A 202 0.38 8.10 13.83
CA LYS A 202 0.31 9.56 13.67
C LYS A 202 1.57 10.21 14.24
N PHE A 203 2.03 9.82 15.43
CA PHE A 203 3.25 10.35 16.04
C PHE A 203 4.48 10.18 15.14
N ILE A 204 4.72 8.99 14.60
CA ILE A 204 5.89 8.76 13.73
C ILE A 204 5.74 9.43 12.35
N CYS A 205 4.52 9.57 11.82
CA CYS A 205 4.26 10.37 10.62
C CYS A 205 4.55 11.87 10.86
N GLU A 206 4.18 12.40 12.01
CA GLU A 206 4.47 13.80 12.37
C GLU A 206 5.97 14.04 12.54
N ILE A 207 6.74 13.10 13.07
CA ILE A 207 8.22 13.18 13.11
C ILE A 207 8.81 13.38 11.71
N LEU A 208 8.22 12.70 10.71
CA LEU A 208 8.63 12.79 9.31
C LEU A 208 7.96 13.95 8.56
N HIS A 209 7.06 14.73 9.17
CA HIS A 209 6.33 15.75 8.42
C HIS A 209 7.28 16.86 7.94
N PRO A 210 7.17 17.39 6.70
CA PRO A 210 8.09 18.41 6.15
C PRO A 210 8.28 19.68 6.98
N ILE A 211 7.26 20.07 7.76
CA ILE A 211 7.35 21.20 8.69
C ILE A 211 8.23 20.90 9.92
N VAL A 212 8.30 19.64 10.33
CA VAL A 212 9.08 19.12 11.47
C VAL A 212 10.48 18.77 11.00
N ARG A 213 10.61 18.02 9.91
CA ARG A 213 11.89 17.55 9.38
C ARG A 213 12.22 18.26 8.07
N LYS A 214 13.17 19.19 8.14
CA LYS A 214 13.59 20.05 7.02
C LYS A 214 14.81 19.51 6.26
N ASP A 215 15.49 18.52 6.80
CA ASP A 215 16.62 17.85 6.14
C ASP A 215 16.10 16.60 5.42
N ASP A 216 16.26 16.55 4.10
CA ASP A 216 15.73 15.51 3.24
C ASP A 216 16.43 14.16 3.49
N ALA A 217 17.74 14.19 3.72
CA ALA A 217 18.53 12.99 4.00
C ALA A 217 18.18 12.42 5.38
N GLU A 218 17.97 13.29 6.38
CA GLU A 218 17.52 12.87 7.71
C GLU A 218 16.09 12.30 7.67
N GLN A 219 15.18 12.95 6.95
CA GLN A 219 13.80 12.50 6.78
C GLN A 219 13.75 11.10 6.17
N ASP A 220 14.48 10.89 5.08
CA ASP A 220 14.51 9.62 4.38
C ASP A 220 15.21 8.52 5.22
N ALA A 221 16.33 8.84 5.89
CA ALA A 221 17.01 7.90 6.78
C ALA A 221 16.13 7.45 7.96
N LEU A 222 15.26 8.32 8.48
CA LEU A 222 14.28 7.97 9.51
C LEU A 222 13.12 7.14 8.94
N ALA A 223 12.59 7.50 7.77
CA ALA A 223 11.53 6.74 7.10
C ALA A 223 11.98 5.30 6.83
N ARG A 224 13.20 5.09 6.32
CA ARG A 224 13.80 3.77 6.11
C ARG A 224 13.92 2.98 7.42
N ALA A 225 14.37 3.63 8.50
CA ALA A 225 14.51 3.01 9.81
C ALA A 225 13.16 2.57 10.39
N PHE A 226 12.16 3.45 10.39
CA PHE A 226 10.81 3.16 10.87
C PHE A 226 10.21 1.99 10.08
N ASN A 227 10.33 2.00 8.75
CA ASN A 227 9.84 0.92 7.90
C ASN A 227 10.55 -0.42 8.15
N GLY A 228 11.84 -0.40 8.50
CA GLY A 228 12.57 -1.59 8.93
C GLY A 228 11.92 -2.31 10.12
N HIS A 229 11.33 -1.55 11.05
CA HIS A 229 10.61 -2.10 12.20
C HIS A 229 9.14 -2.41 11.89
N LEU A 230 8.43 -1.50 11.22
CA LEU A 230 7.00 -1.61 10.93
C LEU A 230 6.66 -2.82 10.06
N ARG A 231 7.53 -3.20 9.12
CA ARG A 231 7.33 -4.36 8.23
C ARG A 231 7.17 -5.66 9.02
N ALA A 232 7.78 -5.78 10.20
CA ALA A 232 7.63 -6.96 11.06
C ALA A 232 6.17 -7.19 11.50
N ASP A 233 5.40 -6.09 11.60
CA ASP A 233 3.98 -6.06 11.96
C ASP A 233 3.10 -5.72 10.73
N GLY A 234 3.63 -5.81 9.51
CA GLY A 234 2.86 -5.64 8.27
C GLY A 234 2.48 -4.19 7.95
N TRP A 235 3.16 -3.20 8.51
CA TRP A 235 2.97 -1.79 8.20
C TRP A 235 4.16 -1.20 7.45
N GLU A 236 3.90 -0.15 6.69
CA GLU A 236 4.92 0.67 6.04
C GLU A 236 4.43 2.13 6.00
N LEU A 237 5.34 3.08 6.12
CA LEU A 237 5.11 4.49 5.84
C LEU A 237 5.43 4.72 4.37
N VAL A 238 4.44 5.16 3.60
CA VAL A 238 4.54 5.42 2.17
C VAL A 238 4.31 6.90 1.91
N GLU A 239 4.88 7.40 0.81
CA GLU A 239 4.73 8.81 0.44
C GLU A 239 3.35 9.08 -0.15
N ASP A 240 2.63 10.05 0.41
CA ASP A 240 1.26 10.37 0.00
C ASP A 240 1.17 11.68 -0.77
N ALA A 241 1.86 12.72 -0.29
CA ALA A 241 1.83 14.06 -0.87
C ALA A 241 3.22 14.70 -0.85
N ILE A 242 3.40 15.80 -1.58
CA ILE A 242 4.57 16.66 -1.48
C ILE A 242 4.16 17.99 -0.87
N ILE A 243 4.89 18.41 0.17
CA ILE A 243 4.72 19.69 0.86
C ILE A 243 6.08 20.38 0.86
N ASP A 244 6.15 21.58 0.29
CA ASP A 244 7.38 22.37 0.15
C ASP A 244 8.58 21.60 -0.43
N GLY A 245 8.30 20.75 -1.43
CA GLY A 245 9.32 19.94 -2.13
C GLY A 245 9.73 18.66 -1.41
N ARG A 246 9.12 18.33 -0.26
CA ARG A 246 9.43 17.13 0.54
C ARG A 246 8.22 16.21 0.66
N PRO A 247 8.42 14.88 0.76
CA PRO A 247 7.33 13.93 0.92
C PRO A 247 6.65 14.06 2.29
N ALA A 248 5.32 13.94 2.32
CA ALA A 248 4.55 13.65 3.52
C ALA A 248 4.18 12.17 3.53
N TYR A 249 4.46 11.48 4.64
CA TYR A 249 4.27 10.04 4.76
C TYR A 249 2.95 9.68 5.44
N VAL A 250 2.31 8.62 4.97
CA VAL A 250 1.12 8.01 5.60
C VAL A 250 1.35 6.53 5.87
N PRO A 251 0.73 5.97 6.92
CA PRO A 251 0.82 4.54 7.15
C PRO A 251 -0.03 3.76 6.14
N GLN A 252 0.55 2.70 5.60
CA GLN A 252 -0.08 1.75 4.70
C GLN A 252 0.09 0.33 5.25
N ARG A 253 -0.99 -0.45 5.13
CA ARG A 253 -1.01 -1.84 5.53
C ARG A 253 -0.54 -2.75 4.40
N LYS A 254 0.64 -3.35 4.51
CA LYS A 254 1.13 -4.38 3.56
C LYS A 254 0.37 -5.69 3.78
N VAL A 255 -0.60 -5.97 2.91
CA VAL A 255 -1.22 -7.29 2.81
C VAL A 255 -0.43 -8.10 1.79
N HIS A 256 0.40 -9.05 2.26
CA HIS A 256 1.30 -9.89 1.45
C HIS A 256 0.66 -10.67 0.28
N ALA A 257 -0.68 -10.67 0.14
CA ALA A 257 -1.38 -11.35 -0.94
C ALA A 257 -1.87 -10.41 -2.07
N LEU A 258 -1.64 -9.09 -1.97
CA LEU A 258 -2.32 -8.09 -2.81
C LEU A 258 -1.41 -7.17 -3.64
N GLY A 259 -0.12 -7.05 -3.31
CA GLY A 259 0.76 -6.02 -3.89
C GLY A 259 0.82 -6.02 -5.42
N GLY A 260 0.98 -7.19 -6.04
CA GLY A 260 1.07 -7.30 -7.51
C GLY A 260 -0.28 -7.13 -8.24
N SER A 261 -1.35 -7.73 -7.72
CA SER A 261 -2.67 -7.69 -8.37
C SER A 261 -3.32 -6.31 -8.25
N VAL A 262 -3.22 -5.62 -7.11
CA VAL A 262 -3.91 -4.34 -6.93
C VAL A 262 -3.25 -3.22 -7.76
N GLN A 263 -1.92 -3.22 -7.88
CA GLN A 263 -1.21 -2.27 -8.74
C GLN A 263 -1.58 -2.43 -10.22
N ARG A 264 -1.70 -3.68 -10.70
CA ARG A 264 -2.19 -3.95 -12.05
C ARG A 264 -3.62 -3.47 -12.25
N ILE A 265 -4.52 -3.77 -11.30
CA ILE A 265 -5.92 -3.34 -11.39
C ILE A 265 -6.02 -1.81 -11.40
N LYS A 266 -5.20 -1.11 -10.63
CA LYS A 266 -5.13 0.36 -10.63
C LYS A 266 -4.70 0.93 -11.98
N ALA A 267 -3.68 0.35 -12.59
CA ALA A 267 -3.22 0.74 -13.93
C ALA A 267 -4.36 0.65 -14.95
N VAL A 268 -5.10 -0.46 -14.91
CA VAL A 268 -6.24 -0.70 -15.80
C VAL A 268 -7.41 0.23 -15.49
N ALA A 269 -7.74 0.45 -14.22
CA ALA A 269 -8.81 1.37 -13.82
C ALA A 269 -8.55 2.80 -14.33
N ALA A 270 -7.28 3.25 -14.31
CA ALA A 270 -6.86 4.51 -14.89
C ALA A 270 -7.03 4.54 -16.42
N THR A 271 -6.70 3.45 -17.13
CA THR A 271 -6.90 3.34 -18.59
C THR A 271 -8.38 3.43 -18.99
N LEU A 272 -9.27 2.88 -18.16
CA LEU A 272 -10.72 2.89 -18.40
C LEU A 272 -11.41 4.20 -17.91
N ASN A 273 -10.65 5.23 -17.50
CA ASN A 273 -11.15 6.50 -16.97
C ASN A 273 -12.15 6.35 -15.80
N SER A 274 -11.97 5.32 -14.96
CA SER A 274 -12.81 5.12 -13.77
C SER A 274 -12.15 5.68 -12.52
N ASP A 275 -12.33 6.99 -12.30
CA ASP A 275 -11.83 7.68 -11.10
C ASP A 275 -12.33 7.01 -9.81
N THR A 276 -13.59 6.57 -9.82
CA THR A 276 -14.22 5.91 -8.66
C THR A 276 -13.56 4.57 -8.31
N LEU A 277 -13.36 3.69 -9.30
CA LEU A 277 -12.70 2.39 -9.09
C LEU A 277 -11.25 2.57 -8.63
N TYR A 278 -10.54 3.55 -9.21
CA TYR A 278 -9.17 3.87 -8.83
C TYR A 278 -9.07 4.33 -7.36
N GLU A 279 -9.97 5.22 -6.92
CA GLU A 279 -10.02 5.65 -5.53
C GLU A 279 -10.36 4.52 -4.56
N ASP A 280 -11.32 3.66 -4.91
CA ASP A 280 -11.69 2.52 -4.07
C ASP A 280 -10.50 1.57 -3.88
N LEU A 281 -9.72 1.31 -4.94
CA LEU A 281 -8.50 0.50 -4.88
C LEU A 281 -7.39 1.17 -4.05
N ARG A 282 -7.19 2.49 -4.19
CA ARG A 282 -6.26 3.24 -3.33
C ARG A 282 -6.65 3.14 -1.87
N ARG A 283 -7.93 3.33 -1.57
CA ARG A 283 -8.44 3.22 -0.22
C ARG A 283 -8.28 1.81 0.34
N LEU A 284 -8.55 0.78 -0.46
CA LEU A 284 -8.40 -0.62 -0.07
C LEU A 284 -6.95 -0.99 0.26
N GLU A 285 -5.97 -0.49 -0.50
CA GLU A 285 -4.56 -0.69 -0.17
C GLU A 285 -4.15 0.02 1.12
N ARG A 286 -4.61 1.27 1.31
CA ARG A 286 -4.30 2.05 2.51
C ARG A 286 -4.74 1.31 3.77
N ILE A 287 -5.99 0.83 3.79
CA ILE A 287 -6.55 0.16 4.96
C ILE A 287 -6.15 -1.33 5.06
N GLY A 288 -5.90 -2.00 3.93
CA GLY A 288 -5.58 -3.43 3.87
C GLY A 288 -6.56 -4.28 4.68
N ASP A 289 -6.06 -5.12 5.59
CA ASP A 289 -6.86 -5.93 6.51
C ASP A 289 -6.96 -5.35 7.93
N SER A 290 -6.51 -4.11 8.13
CA SER A 290 -6.52 -3.43 9.43
C SER A 290 -7.93 -3.02 9.88
N GLU A 291 -8.81 -2.75 8.93
CA GLU A 291 -10.21 -2.40 9.16
C GLU A 291 -11.17 -3.39 8.47
N PRO A 292 -11.45 -4.56 9.07
CA PRO A 292 -12.10 -5.64 8.36
C PRO A 292 -13.50 -5.32 7.82
N GLY A 293 -14.26 -4.50 8.53
CA GLY A 293 -15.60 -4.10 8.08
C GLY A 293 -15.57 -3.16 6.88
N GLU A 294 -14.61 -2.22 6.86
CA GLU A 294 -14.43 -1.28 5.75
C GLU A 294 -13.81 -1.97 4.54
N ALA A 295 -12.81 -2.83 4.75
CA ALA A 295 -12.19 -3.63 3.70
C ALA A 295 -13.19 -4.54 2.97
N ILE A 296 -14.11 -5.18 3.68
CA ILE A 296 -15.17 -6.00 3.07
C ILE A 296 -16.12 -5.13 2.24
N ALA A 297 -16.45 -3.92 2.71
CA ALA A 297 -17.32 -3.01 1.98
C ALA A 297 -16.67 -2.55 0.67
N LEU A 298 -15.42 -2.09 0.74
CA LEU A 298 -14.66 -1.68 -0.44
C LEU A 298 -14.45 -2.84 -1.42
N ALA A 299 -14.18 -4.05 -0.93
CA ALA A 299 -14.07 -5.23 -1.80
C ALA A 299 -15.38 -5.50 -2.58
N LYS A 300 -16.56 -5.29 -1.96
CA LYS A 300 -17.86 -5.36 -2.66
C LYS A 300 -17.97 -4.26 -3.71
N GLU A 301 -17.69 -3.02 -3.33
CA GLU A 301 -17.78 -1.85 -4.21
C GLU A 301 -16.87 -2.00 -5.43
N ILE A 302 -15.64 -2.45 -5.25
CA ILE A 302 -14.68 -2.72 -6.33
C ILE A 302 -15.19 -3.77 -7.33
N VAL A 303 -15.76 -4.89 -6.85
CA VAL A 303 -16.34 -5.91 -7.74
C VAL A 303 -17.53 -5.35 -8.52
N GLU A 304 -18.39 -4.58 -7.86
CA GLU A 304 -19.57 -3.97 -8.46
C GLU A 304 -19.19 -2.93 -9.53
N SER A 305 -18.30 -2.00 -9.19
CA SER A 305 -17.76 -0.97 -10.08
C SER A 305 -17.05 -1.58 -11.29
N CYS A 306 -16.25 -2.64 -11.09
CA CYS A 306 -15.60 -3.36 -12.19
C CYS A 306 -16.62 -3.98 -13.15
N CYS A 307 -17.66 -4.65 -12.63
CA CYS A 307 -18.69 -5.24 -13.49
C CYS A 307 -19.43 -4.17 -14.29
N LYS A 308 -19.85 -3.07 -13.64
CA LYS A 308 -20.57 -1.96 -14.28
C LYS A 308 -19.73 -1.32 -15.37
N LEU A 309 -18.47 -1.01 -15.08
CA LEU A 309 -17.52 -0.41 -16.01
C LEU A 309 -17.38 -1.24 -17.30
N ILE A 310 -17.24 -2.56 -17.19
CA ILE A 310 -17.12 -3.43 -18.37
C ILE A 310 -18.43 -3.54 -19.14
N LEU A 311 -19.57 -3.61 -18.44
CA LEU A 311 -20.87 -3.64 -19.09
C LEU A 311 -21.17 -2.33 -19.84
N ASP A 312 -20.77 -1.19 -19.28
CA ASP A 312 -20.88 0.12 -19.92
C ASP A 312 -20.01 0.20 -21.18
N ASP A 313 -18.75 -0.24 -21.10
CA ASP A 313 -17.83 -0.28 -22.25
C ASP A 313 -18.37 -1.17 -23.39
N ARG A 314 -19.02 -2.28 -23.02
CA ARG A 314 -19.70 -3.18 -23.95
C ARG A 314 -21.11 -2.75 -24.35
N LYS A 315 -21.58 -1.60 -23.84
CA LYS A 315 -22.91 -1.03 -24.11
C LYS A 315 -24.07 -1.97 -23.75
N VAL A 316 -23.90 -2.76 -22.69
CA VAL A 316 -24.91 -3.68 -22.17
C VAL A 316 -25.68 -3.02 -21.03
N ALA A 317 -26.98 -2.85 -21.23
CA ALA A 317 -27.84 -2.27 -20.21
C ALA A 317 -28.00 -3.20 -19.00
N TYR A 318 -27.91 -2.62 -17.80
CA TYR A 318 -28.20 -3.28 -16.53
C TYR A 318 -29.14 -2.40 -15.68
N PRO A 319 -29.93 -2.99 -14.76
CA PRO A 319 -30.76 -2.22 -13.84
C PRO A 319 -29.92 -1.27 -12.95
N GLU A 320 -30.42 -0.07 -12.68
CA GLU A 320 -29.73 0.93 -11.82
C GLU A 320 -29.41 0.38 -10.41
N LYS A 321 -30.25 -0.54 -9.91
CA LYS A 321 -30.11 -1.21 -8.61
C LYS A 321 -29.63 -2.67 -8.75
N ALA A 322 -28.95 -3.01 -9.84
CA ALA A 322 -28.43 -4.35 -10.05
C ALA A 322 -27.37 -4.68 -8.98
N GLU A 323 -27.60 -5.77 -8.27
CA GLU A 323 -26.62 -6.33 -7.33
C GLU A 323 -25.64 -7.24 -8.07
N ILE A 324 -24.50 -7.52 -7.42
CA ILE A 324 -23.40 -8.34 -7.96
C ILE A 324 -23.89 -9.63 -8.64
N PRO A 325 -24.82 -10.45 -8.09
CA PRO A 325 -25.26 -11.67 -8.77
C PRO A 325 -25.89 -11.43 -10.16
N GLU A 326 -26.60 -10.31 -10.34
CA GLU A 326 -27.21 -9.94 -11.62
C GLU A 326 -26.15 -9.41 -12.58
N LEU A 327 -25.25 -8.55 -12.09
CA LEU A 327 -24.12 -8.02 -12.87
C LEU A 327 -23.21 -9.14 -13.37
N LEU A 328 -22.86 -10.12 -12.51
CA LEU A 328 -22.07 -11.29 -12.89
C LEU A 328 -22.74 -12.12 -13.98
N LYS A 329 -24.08 -12.27 -13.92
CA LYS A 329 -24.84 -13.00 -14.93
C LYS A 329 -24.77 -12.32 -16.30
N LEU A 330 -24.84 -10.99 -16.33
CA LEU A 330 -24.70 -10.20 -17.56
C LEU A 330 -23.26 -10.28 -18.07
N LEU A 331 -22.29 -9.97 -17.20
CA LEU A 331 -20.87 -9.97 -17.52
C LEU A 331 -20.39 -11.28 -18.15
N ARG A 332 -20.85 -12.41 -17.61
CA ARG A 332 -20.49 -13.76 -18.08
C ARG A 332 -20.96 -14.05 -19.51
N ARG A 333 -21.99 -13.36 -19.99
CA ARG A 333 -22.48 -13.53 -21.37
C ARG A 333 -21.62 -12.78 -22.37
N GLU A 334 -20.98 -11.71 -21.92
CA GLU A 334 -20.23 -10.79 -22.77
C GLU A 334 -18.74 -11.14 -22.82
N ILE A 335 -18.15 -11.47 -21.68
CA ILE A 335 -16.71 -11.78 -21.60
C ILE A 335 -16.45 -13.19 -22.12
N LYS A 336 -15.54 -13.29 -23.10
CA LYS A 336 -15.00 -14.57 -23.57
C LYS A 336 -13.95 -15.05 -22.58
N ILE A 337 -14.25 -16.15 -21.90
CA ILE A 337 -13.46 -16.66 -20.77
C ILE A 337 -12.42 -17.68 -21.27
N MET A 338 -12.62 -18.27 -22.45
CA MET A 338 -11.70 -19.23 -23.03
C MET A 338 -10.52 -18.53 -23.72
N PRO A 339 -9.34 -19.18 -23.80
CA PRO A 339 -8.23 -18.68 -24.63
C PRO A 339 -8.63 -18.54 -26.10
N ASP A 340 -7.94 -17.66 -26.83
CA ASP A 340 -8.19 -17.42 -28.24
C ASP A 340 -8.09 -18.72 -29.06
N GLY A 341 -9.09 -18.94 -29.93
CA GLY A 341 -9.19 -20.13 -30.76
C GLY A 341 -9.84 -21.35 -30.09
N ILE A 342 -10.25 -21.25 -28.81
CA ILE A 342 -11.03 -22.31 -28.12
C ILE A 342 -12.50 -21.93 -28.05
N ASP A 343 -13.38 -22.88 -28.37
CA ASP A 343 -14.83 -22.70 -28.30
C ASP A 343 -15.29 -22.38 -26.87
N GLU A 344 -16.19 -21.41 -26.70
CA GLU A 344 -16.74 -20.99 -25.41
C GLU A 344 -17.60 -22.07 -24.72
N ASN A 345 -17.95 -23.14 -25.41
CA ASN A 345 -18.63 -24.32 -24.87
C ASN A 345 -17.68 -25.54 -24.76
N ALA A 346 -16.38 -25.35 -24.94
CA ALA A 346 -15.40 -26.39 -24.71
C ALA A 346 -15.46 -26.91 -23.26
N LYS A 347 -15.06 -28.17 -23.10
CA LYS A 347 -15.00 -28.83 -21.80
C LYS A 347 -14.13 -28.01 -20.83
N GLY A 348 -14.67 -27.61 -19.67
CA GLY A 348 -13.98 -26.75 -18.71
C GLY A 348 -14.50 -25.30 -18.65
N ALA A 349 -15.19 -24.82 -19.69
CA ALA A 349 -15.65 -23.42 -19.74
C ALA A 349 -16.69 -23.10 -18.66
N ASN A 350 -17.57 -24.05 -18.35
CA ASN A 350 -18.58 -23.89 -17.31
C ASN A 350 -17.98 -23.92 -15.91
N GLU A 351 -16.91 -24.68 -15.70
CA GLU A 351 -16.15 -24.75 -14.47
C GLU A 351 -15.45 -23.40 -14.19
N ILE A 352 -14.80 -22.81 -15.19
CA ILE A 352 -14.16 -21.48 -15.04
C ILE A 352 -15.22 -20.40 -14.76
N ARG A 353 -16.33 -20.42 -15.51
CA ARG A 353 -17.49 -19.55 -15.25
C ARG A 353 -18.02 -19.68 -13.82
N GLY A 354 -18.09 -20.91 -13.31
CA GLY A 354 -18.50 -21.21 -11.94
C GLY A 354 -17.53 -20.63 -10.91
N ILE A 355 -16.23 -20.74 -11.14
CA ILE A 355 -15.19 -20.15 -10.28
C ILE A 355 -15.30 -18.63 -10.24
N LEU A 356 -15.42 -17.97 -11.40
CA LEU A 356 -15.57 -16.50 -11.46
C LEU A 356 -16.82 -16.01 -10.74
N THR A 357 -17.94 -16.71 -10.97
CA THR A 357 -19.19 -16.42 -10.26
C THR A 357 -19.00 -16.58 -8.75
N SER A 358 -18.26 -17.61 -8.32
CA SER A 358 -17.97 -17.85 -6.90
C SER A 358 -17.09 -16.74 -6.31
N LEU A 359 -16.06 -16.29 -7.02
CA LEU A 359 -15.17 -15.21 -6.57
C LEU A 359 -15.93 -13.90 -6.35
N GLY A 360 -16.74 -13.47 -7.33
CA GLY A 360 -17.57 -12.26 -7.18
C GLY A 360 -18.61 -12.40 -6.05
N ASN A 361 -19.21 -13.60 -5.92
CA ASN A 361 -20.15 -13.87 -4.84
C ASN A 361 -19.51 -13.92 -3.45
N ILE A 362 -18.23 -14.27 -3.30
CA ILE A 362 -17.54 -14.24 -2.00
C ILE A 362 -17.52 -12.81 -1.45
N ALA A 363 -17.12 -11.83 -2.28
CA ALA A 363 -17.12 -10.41 -1.86
C ALA A 363 -18.53 -9.94 -1.50
N HIS A 364 -19.53 -10.27 -2.32
CA HIS A 364 -20.94 -9.95 -2.07
C HIS A 364 -21.46 -10.59 -0.76
N SER A 365 -21.20 -11.88 -0.55
CA SER A 365 -21.75 -12.67 0.56
C SER A 365 -21.12 -12.32 1.92
N LEU A 366 -19.94 -11.69 1.92
CA LEU A 366 -19.30 -11.22 3.13
C LEU A 366 -19.84 -9.86 3.61
N ALA A 367 -20.44 -9.05 2.73
CA ALA A 367 -20.96 -7.72 3.08
C ALA A 367 -22.01 -7.72 4.20
N PRO A 368 -22.97 -8.66 4.28
CA PRO A 368 -23.91 -8.76 5.40
C PRO A 368 -23.22 -8.97 6.77
N LEU A 369 -22.04 -9.60 6.79
CA LEU A 369 -21.28 -9.82 8.03
C LEU A 369 -20.77 -8.51 8.62
N ARG A 370 -20.59 -7.45 7.81
CA ARG A 370 -20.28 -6.11 8.32
C ARG A 370 -21.40 -5.57 9.22
N ASN A 371 -22.65 -5.76 8.83
CA ASN A 371 -23.79 -5.24 9.60
C ASN A 371 -24.02 -6.06 10.88
N ALA A 372 -23.78 -7.38 10.82
CA ALA A 372 -23.91 -8.28 11.95
C ALA A 372 -22.73 -8.21 12.94
N TYR A 373 -21.50 -8.03 12.44
CA TYR A 373 -20.25 -8.19 13.20
C TYR A 373 -19.27 -7.00 13.09
N GLY A 374 -19.67 -5.88 12.49
CA GLY A 374 -18.88 -4.64 12.41
C GLY A 374 -18.91 -3.85 13.72
N LYS A 375 -17.96 -2.92 13.89
CA LYS A 375 -17.77 -2.09 15.09
C LYS A 375 -18.90 -1.06 15.36
N GLY A 376 -20.03 -1.13 14.64
CA GLY A 376 -21.16 -0.21 14.78
C GLY A 376 -22.03 -0.49 16.01
N HIS A 377 -22.26 0.57 16.79
CA HIS A 377 -23.13 0.71 17.96
C HIS A 377 -22.83 -0.21 19.15
N GLY A 378 -22.03 0.29 20.12
CA GLY A 378 -22.07 -0.10 21.54
C GLY A 378 -22.47 -1.53 21.86
N ARG A 379 -21.70 -2.52 21.39
CA ARG A 379 -21.94 -3.93 21.71
C ARG A 379 -21.14 -4.33 22.96
N GLY A 380 -21.73 -5.19 23.79
CA GLY A 380 -21.21 -5.57 25.11
C GLY A 380 -19.80 -6.16 25.12
N ARG A 381 -19.23 -6.33 26.32
CA ARG A 381 -17.81 -6.69 26.58
C ARG A 381 -17.32 -7.98 25.88
N ASP A 382 -18.21 -8.88 25.46
CA ASP A 382 -17.89 -10.17 24.84
C ASP A 382 -18.06 -10.21 23.31
N PHE A 383 -18.30 -9.08 22.66
CA PHE A 383 -18.52 -9.04 21.21
C PHE A 383 -17.25 -9.40 20.41
N LYS A 384 -17.28 -10.54 19.70
CA LYS A 384 -16.24 -10.94 18.75
C LYS A 384 -16.60 -10.41 17.35
N GLY A 385 -15.99 -9.29 16.99
CA GLY A 385 -16.18 -8.66 15.67
C GLY A 385 -15.40 -9.34 14.54
N LEU A 386 -15.53 -8.77 13.34
CA LEU A 386 -14.78 -9.19 12.16
C LEU A 386 -13.26 -9.12 12.41
N GLN A 387 -12.57 -10.21 12.09
CA GLN A 387 -11.11 -10.34 12.19
C GLN A 387 -10.41 -10.14 10.82
N PRO A 388 -9.10 -9.79 10.79
CA PRO A 388 -8.35 -9.52 9.55
C PRO A 388 -8.43 -10.62 8.48
N ARG A 389 -8.56 -11.90 8.89
CA ARG A 389 -8.73 -13.01 7.95
C ARG A 389 -9.99 -12.88 7.05
N HIS A 390 -11.06 -12.27 7.54
CA HIS A 390 -12.29 -12.10 6.74
C HIS A 390 -12.10 -10.99 5.71
N ALA A 391 -11.38 -9.93 6.08
CA ALA A 391 -10.95 -8.89 5.15
C ALA A 391 -10.06 -9.49 4.06
N ARG A 392 -9.03 -10.25 4.43
CA ARG A 392 -8.14 -10.91 3.46
C ARG A 392 -8.88 -11.84 2.51
N LEU A 393 -9.91 -12.55 2.98
CA LEU A 393 -10.76 -13.38 2.11
C LEU A 393 -11.55 -12.53 1.10
N ALA A 394 -12.21 -11.47 1.56
CA ALA A 394 -12.99 -10.58 0.69
C ALA A 394 -12.09 -9.88 -0.33
N ILE A 395 -10.96 -9.33 0.13
CA ILE A 395 -10.04 -8.62 -0.74
C ILE A 395 -9.38 -9.58 -1.73
N GLY A 396 -8.90 -10.73 -1.27
CA GLY A 396 -8.31 -11.74 -2.16
C GLY A 396 -9.30 -12.18 -3.25
N ALA A 397 -10.55 -12.46 -2.89
CA ALA A 397 -11.58 -12.84 -3.85
C ALA A 397 -11.89 -11.72 -4.85
N ALA A 398 -12.03 -10.47 -4.37
CA ALA A 398 -12.27 -9.30 -5.21
C ALA A 398 -11.10 -9.03 -6.16
N SER A 399 -9.86 -9.01 -5.65
CA SER A 399 -8.66 -8.78 -6.44
C SER A 399 -8.46 -9.85 -7.50
N THR A 400 -8.60 -11.15 -7.17
CA THR A 400 -8.50 -12.22 -8.17
C THR A 400 -9.60 -12.14 -9.22
N PHE A 401 -10.84 -11.80 -8.81
CA PHE A 401 -11.94 -11.61 -9.74
C PHE A 401 -11.64 -10.46 -10.72
N VAL A 402 -11.30 -9.30 -10.20
CA VAL A 402 -11.09 -8.09 -11.00
C VAL A 402 -9.88 -8.24 -11.92
N ASP A 403 -8.76 -8.79 -11.43
CA ASP A 403 -7.56 -9.05 -12.24
C ASP A 403 -7.90 -9.93 -13.46
N PHE A 404 -8.57 -11.07 -13.23
CA PHE A 404 -8.93 -11.98 -14.31
C PHE A 404 -9.87 -11.34 -15.33
N VAL A 405 -10.93 -10.70 -14.84
CA VAL A 405 -12.02 -10.16 -15.67
C VAL A 405 -11.53 -9.00 -16.53
N LEU A 406 -10.71 -8.11 -15.95
CA LEU A 406 -10.12 -6.98 -16.68
C LEU A 406 -9.08 -7.45 -17.70
N ASP A 407 -8.21 -8.39 -17.36
CA ASP A 407 -7.22 -8.96 -18.28
C ASP A 407 -7.91 -9.55 -19.53
N ARG A 408 -9.02 -10.27 -19.35
CA ARG A 408 -9.82 -10.79 -20.47
C ARG A 408 -10.54 -9.70 -21.25
N HIS A 409 -11.12 -8.73 -20.58
CA HIS A 409 -11.80 -7.63 -21.27
C HIS A 409 -10.85 -6.86 -22.19
N LEU A 410 -9.68 -6.47 -21.67
CA LEU A 410 -8.67 -5.73 -22.44
C LEU A 410 -8.10 -6.55 -23.60
N SER A 411 -7.85 -7.85 -23.39
CA SER A 411 -7.38 -8.75 -24.45
C SER A 411 -8.38 -8.80 -25.63
N GLN A 412 -9.69 -8.81 -25.32
CA GLN A 412 -10.74 -8.79 -26.35
C GLN A 412 -10.80 -7.45 -27.10
N VAL A 413 -10.75 -6.33 -26.38
CA VAL A 413 -10.76 -4.99 -26.99
C VAL A 413 -9.57 -4.81 -27.93
N ALA A 414 -8.38 -5.28 -27.53
CA ALA A 414 -7.18 -5.24 -28.37
C ALA A 414 -7.34 -6.05 -29.66
N ALA A 415 -7.93 -7.26 -29.58
CA ALA A 415 -8.20 -8.09 -30.75
C ALA A 415 -9.21 -7.44 -31.71
N GLU A 416 -10.30 -6.88 -31.19
CA GLU A 416 -11.34 -6.19 -31.99
C GLU A 416 -10.80 -4.95 -32.71
N THR A 417 -9.86 -4.23 -32.06
CA THR A 417 -9.21 -3.05 -32.65
C THR A 417 -8.19 -3.44 -33.73
N ALA A 418 -7.55 -4.61 -33.62
CA ALA A 418 -6.59 -5.09 -34.62
C ALA A 418 -7.26 -5.66 -35.89
N GLU A 419 -8.53 -6.07 -35.79
CA GLU A 419 -9.34 -6.56 -36.92
C GLU A 419 -10.11 -5.44 -37.66
N SER A 420 -10.15 -4.22 -37.10
CA SER A 420 -10.80 -3.03 -37.65
C SER A 420 -9.81 -2.16 -38.43
#